data_AF-A0A1J8Q9M4-F1
#
_entry.id   AF-A0A1J8Q9M4-F1
#
_cell.length_a   1.000
_cell.length_b   1.000
_cell.length_c   1.000
_cell.angle_alpha   90.00
_cell.angle_beta   90.00
_cell.angle_gamma   90.00
#
_symmetry.space_group_name_H-M   'P 1'
#
loop_
_entity.id
_entity.type
_entity.pdbx_description
1 polymer ?
#
loop_
_entity_poly.entity_id
_entity_poly.type
_entity_poly.pdbx_seq_one_letter_code
_entity_poly.pdbx_strand_id
1 'polypeptide(L)'
;MLSSQLLPGAASDCIECAAQAVRFRVYAYRADGTILGEITSGGDYEYTLNWTVHVANYKGTYYEFAGEYEENHDLRNPDVQTNEKPPVKPEERSRSIVDSGDQEISYPQTTQPVKLKGSFQGSRAEAVGVHPGELRTDVKGRLIIIGGGGYSRSVANKDKLHFQPEIISEFDSIDWVDDTCDCWVDVKVKQASKTWTAYQKSTVISAPPKFAWGIQSPTTMYGLITNIYYKHNDCKG
;
A
#
# COMPACT_ATOMS: atom_id res chain seq x y z
N MET A 1 -2.73 -17.89 8.74
CA MET A 1 -2.37 -17.29 7.43
C MET A 1 -3.32 -16.13 7.15
N LEU A 2 -2.86 -15.12 6.41
CA LEU A 2 -3.69 -14.01 5.96
C LEU A 2 -4.26 -14.31 4.57
N SER A 3 -5.51 -13.92 4.34
CA SER A 3 -6.17 -14.01 3.05
C SER A 3 -6.88 -12.69 2.77
N SER A 4 -6.82 -12.21 1.53
CA SER A 4 -7.43 -10.94 1.14
C SER A 4 -8.55 -11.15 0.12
N GLN A 5 -9.52 -10.23 0.11
CA GLN A 5 -10.62 -10.21 -0.84
C GLN A 5 -10.92 -8.77 -1.24
N LEU A 6 -11.02 -8.51 -2.54
CA LEU A 6 -11.46 -7.21 -3.05
C LEU A 6 -12.94 -6.99 -2.74
N LEU A 7 -13.26 -5.80 -2.25
CA LEU A 7 -14.62 -5.31 -2.09
C LEU A 7 -14.91 -4.39 -3.28
N PRO A 8 -15.88 -4.72 -4.14
CA PRO A 8 -16.22 -3.86 -5.27
C PRO A 8 -16.75 -2.53 -4.75
N GLY A 9 -16.25 -1.44 -5.32
CA GLY A 9 -16.97 -0.16 -5.27
C GLY A 9 -18.20 -0.28 -6.15
N ALA A 10 -19.38 0.10 -5.66
CA ALA A 10 -20.54 0.25 -6.54
C ALA A 10 -20.24 1.37 -7.53
N ALA A 11 -20.49 1.16 -8.82
CA ALA A 11 -20.49 2.25 -9.79
C ALA A 11 -21.55 3.27 -9.32
N SER A 12 -21.11 4.45 -8.92
CA SER A 12 -22.00 5.55 -8.57
C SER A 12 -22.59 6.13 -9.85
N ASP A 13 -23.87 6.49 -9.79
CA ASP A 13 -24.50 7.33 -10.80
C ASP A 13 -23.85 8.72 -10.72
N CYS A 14 -22.82 8.91 -11.54
CA CYS A 14 -22.19 10.18 -11.91
C CYS A 14 -21.17 10.81 -10.92
N ILE A 15 -19.99 11.12 -11.49
CA ILE A 15 -18.91 12.06 -11.06
C ILE A 15 -17.79 11.53 -10.14
N GLU A 16 -18.04 10.60 -9.21
CA GLU A 16 -16.97 10.10 -8.31
C GLU A 16 -16.65 8.62 -8.50
N CYS A 17 -15.37 8.29 -8.76
CA CYS A 17 -14.92 6.90 -8.82
C CYS A 17 -14.97 6.26 -7.42
N ALA A 18 -15.82 5.24 -7.24
CA ALA A 18 -15.87 4.52 -5.97
C ALA A 18 -14.55 3.76 -5.70
N ALA A 19 -14.00 3.93 -4.49
CA ALA A 19 -12.78 3.27 -4.10
C ALA A 19 -12.97 1.75 -3.99
N GLN A 20 -12.09 0.99 -4.63
CA GLN A 20 -12.01 -0.46 -4.45
C GLN A 20 -11.17 -0.78 -3.22
N ALA A 21 -11.80 -1.34 -2.19
CA ALA A 21 -11.13 -1.70 -0.95
C ALA A 21 -10.65 -3.15 -0.99
N VAL A 22 -9.68 -3.49 -0.13
CA VAL A 22 -9.30 -4.88 0.14
C VAL A 22 -9.64 -5.23 1.58
N ARG A 23 -10.20 -6.42 1.78
CA ARG A 23 -10.53 -6.98 3.09
C ARG A 23 -9.59 -8.13 3.41
N PHE A 24 -8.91 -8.07 4.55
CA PHE A 24 -8.06 -9.14 5.07
C PHE A 24 -8.78 -9.99 6.11
N ARG A 25 -8.51 -11.30 6.08
CA ARG A 25 -9.06 -12.34 6.93
C ARG A 25 -7.92 -13.15 7.53
N VAL A 26 -8.15 -13.70 8.71
CA VAL A 26 -7.20 -14.58 9.38
C VAL A 26 -7.74 -16.01 9.34
N TYR A 27 -6.92 -16.95 8.92
CA TYR A 27 -7.26 -18.38 8.92
C TYR A 27 -6.32 -19.17 9.83
N ALA A 28 -6.92 -20.03 10.65
CA ALA A 28 -6.22 -21.00 11.48
C ALA A 28 -5.89 -22.26 10.66
N TYR A 29 -4.73 -22.84 10.92
CA TYR A 29 -4.25 -24.05 10.29
C TYR A 29 -3.80 -25.04 11.36
N ARG A 30 -4.00 -26.34 11.11
CA ARG A 30 -3.30 -27.39 11.84
C ARG A 30 -1.83 -27.42 11.43
N ALA A 31 -1.02 -28.11 12.23
CA ALA A 31 0.40 -28.32 11.95
C ALA A 31 0.65 -29.05 10.61
N ASP A 32 -0.31 -29.85 10.13
CA ASP A 32 -0.26 -30.55 8.84
C ASP A 32 -0.69 -29.69 7.64
N GLY A 33 -0.99 -28.40 7.85
CA GLY A 33 -1.46 -27.48 6.80
C GLY A 33 -2.97 -27.55 6.52
N THR A 34 -3.74 -28.35 7.24
CA THR A 34 -5.20 -28.38 7.10
C THR A 34 -5.82 -27.08 7.62
N ILE A 35 -6.68 -26.44 6.82
CA ILE A 35 -7.42 -25.24 7.23
C ILE A 35 -8.45 -25.60 8.29
N LEU A 36 -8.39 -24.93 9.45
CA LEU A 36 -9.36 -25.09 10.54
C LEU A 36 -10.56 -24.14 10.40
N GLY A 37 -10.36 -22.98 9.78
CA GLY A 37 -11.42 -21.99 9.57
C GLY A 37 -10.92 -20.55 9.73
N GLU A 38 -11.82 -19.61 9.52
CA GLU A 38 -11.58 -18.18 9.73
C GLU A 38 -11.62 -17.86 11.23
N ILE A 39 -10.64 -17.08 11.70
CA ILE A 39 -10.65 -16.46 13.02
C ILE A 39 -11.27 -15.07 12.88
N THR A 40 -12.30 -14.78 13.68
CA THR A 40 -12.94 -13.47 13.77
C THR A 40 -12.84 -12.93 15.19
N SER A 41 -12.91 -11.61 15.35
CA SER A 41 -13.01 -11.00 16.68
C SER A 41 -14.33 -11.40 17.36
N GLY A 42 -14.27 -11.65 18.68
CA GLY A 42 -15.39 -12.16 19.47
C GLY A 42 -15.75 -13.61 19.13
N GLY A 43 -17.04 -13.92 19.22
CA GLY A 43 -17.58 -15.28 19.05
C GLY A 43 -17.31 -16.18 20.25
N ASP A 44 -17.55 -17.49 20.09
CA ASP A 44 -17.46 -18.50 21.17
C ASP A 44 -16.08 -18.58 21.85
N TYR A 45 -15.06 -18.02 21.20
CA TYR A 45 -13.67 -18.11 21.63
C TYR A 45 -13.08 -16.76 22.08
N GLU A 46 -13.83 -15.65 22.03
CA GLU A 46 -13.39 -14.33 22.54
C GLU A 46 -12.03 -13.85 21.97
N TYR A 47 -11.81 -14.01 20.65
CA TYR A 47 -10.58 -13.57 20.00
C TYR A 47 -10.56 -12.04 19.81
N THR A 48 -9.37 -11.46 19.84
CA THR A 48 -9.11 -10.08 19.38
C THR A 48 -8.07 -10.08 18.27
N LEU A 49 -8.35 -9.39 17.17
CA LEU A 49 -7.44 -9.25 16.03
C LEU A 49 -6.82 -7.85 16.06
N ASN A 50 -5.51 -7.77 16.31
CA ASN A 50 -4.76 -6.52 16.28
C ASN A 50 -3.95 -6.47 15.01
N TRP A 51 -4.34 -5.58 14.10
CA TRP A 51 -3.69 -5.40 12.82
C TRP A 51 -2.62 -4.33 12.92
N THR A 52 -1.50 -4.55 12.25
CA THR A 52 -0.45 -3.55 12.03
C THR A 52 -0.25 -3.41 10.53
N VAL A 53 -0.27 -2.19 10.03
CA VAL A 53 -0.11 -1.86 8.61
C VAL A 53 0.90 -0.74 8.47
N HIS A 54 1.86 -0.90 7.57
CA HIS A 54 2.83 0.15 7.24
C HIS A 54 2.76 0.42 5.74
N VAL A 55 2.43 1.66 5.41
CA VAL A 55 2.23 2.11 4.04
C VAL A 55 3.30 3.11 3.66
N ALA A 56 3.87 2.96 2.46
CA ALA A 56 4.83 3.92 1.94
C ALA A 56 4.75 4.09 0.41
N ASN A 57 5.27 5.22 -0.06
CA ASN A 57 5.48 5.53 -1.46
C ASN A 57 6.90 6.07 -1.64
N TYR A 58 7.69 5.31 -2.41
CA TYR A 58 9.09 5.58 -2.70
C TYR A 58 9.30 6.15 -4.12
N LYS A 59 8.24 6.43 -4.89
CA LYS A 59 8.35 6.92 -6.28
C LYS A 59 9.20 8.19 -6.36
N GLY A 60 9.02 9.12 -5.44
CA GLY A 60 9.74 10.40 -5.46
C GLY A 60 11.25 10.28 -5.20
N THR A 61 11.71 9.16 -4.65
CA THR A 61 13.12 8.96 -4.33
C THR A 61 13.87 8.07 -5.32
N TYR A 62 13.13 7.26 -6.07
CA TYR A 62 13.70 6.23 -6.95
C TYR A 62 14.37 6.79 -8.20
N TYR A 63 14.92 5.90 -9.02
CA TYR A 63 15.48 6.24 -10.33
C TYR A 63 14.41 6.57 -11.36
N GLU A 64 14.78 7.34 -12.38
CA GLU A 64 13.97 7.62 -13.55
C GLU A 64 13.71 6.33 -14.36
N PHE A 65 12.54 6.25 -14.99
CA PHE A 65 12.14 5.07 -15.74
C PHE A 65 12.60 5.16 -17.20
N ALA A 66 13.54 4.31 -17.59
CA ALA A 66 14.05 4.23 -18.97
C ALA A 66 13.43 3.08 -19.80
N GLY A 67 12.50 2.31 -19.24
CA GLY A 67 11.91 1.13 -19.88
C GLY A 67 12.32 -0.18 -19.22
N GLU A 68 11.73 -1.30 -19.68
CA GLU A 68 11.94 -2.63 -19.08
C GLU A 68 13.37 -3.16 -19.25
N TYR A 69 14.02 -2.83 -20.36
CA TYR A 69 15.32 -3.40 -20.77
C TYR A 69 16.47 -2.41 -20.67
N GLU A 70 16.23 -1.23 -20.11
CA GLU A 70 17.25 -0.19 -19.95
C GLU A 70 17.44 0.13 -18.46
N GLU A 71 18.69 0.11 -18.02
CA GLU A 71 19.05 0.55 -16.68
C GLU A 71 19.33 2.05 -16.71
N ASN A 72 18.60 2.81 -15.89
CA ASN A 72 18.89 4.21 -15.61
C ASN A 72 19.10 4.38 -14.11
N HIS A 73 20.19 5.06 -13.75
CA HIS A 73 20.57 5.37 -12.37
C HIS A 73 20.45 6.86 -12.06
N ASP A 74 19.89 7.65 -12.97
CA ASP A 74 19.52 9.03 -12.72
C ASP A 74 18.38 9.05 -11.70
N LEU A 75 18.58 9.79 -10.63
CA LEU A 75 17.61 9.91 -9.55
C LEU A 75 16.47 10.82 -9.96
N ARG A 76 15.23 10.42 -9.65
CA ARG A 76 14.13 11.37 -9.58
C ARG A 76 14.43 12.42 -8.52
N ASN A 77 14.00 13.66 -8.77
CA ASN A 77 14.26 14.80 -7.89
C ASN A 77 15.76 14.97 -7.58
N PRO A 78 16.65 15.03 -8.58
CA PRO A 78 18.08 14.86 -8.38
C PRO A 78 18.69 15.87 -7.39
N ASP A 79 18.10 17.06 -7.24
CA ASP A 79 18.58 18.12 -6.34
C ASP A 79 18.18 17.95 -4.86
N VAL A 80 17.41 16.91 -4.52
CA VAL A 80 16.92 16.66 -3.14
C VAL A 80 17.89 15.77 -2.38
N GLN A 81 18.41 16.28 -1.25
CA GLN A 81 19.37 15.60 -0.35
C GLN A 81 20.73 15.24 -1.01
N THR A 82 21.26 16.14 -1.82
CA THR A 82 22.50 15.93 -2.59
C THR A 82 23.80 16.20 -1.84
N ASN A 83 23.76 16.91 -0.72
CA ASN A 83 24.98 17.40 -0.03
C ASN A 83 25.63 16.35 0.89
N GLU A 84 25.09 15.13 0.97
CA GLU A 84 25.61 14.06 1.82
C GLU A 84 26.77 13.31 1.14
N LYS A 85 27.77 12.89 1.93
CA LYS A 85 28.94 12.13 1.45
C LYS A 85 29.12 10.88 2.33
N PRO A 86 28.92 9.66 1.78
CA PRO A 86 28.56 9.34 0.39
C PRO A 86 27.14 9.80 0.01
N PRO A 87 26.80 9.84 -1.31
CA PRO A 87 25.44 10.14 -1.75
C PRO A 87 24.43 9.18 -1.11
N VAL A 88 23.29 9.74 -0.68
CA VAL A 88 22.19 9.01 -0.05
C VAL A 88 21.57 8.05 -1.06
N LYS A 89 21.36 6.80 -0.65
CA LYS A 89 20.65 5.83 -1.50
C LYS A 89 19.17 6.20 -1.64
N PRO A 90 18.47 5.82 -2.72
CA PRO A 90 17.05 6.10 -2.88
C PRO A 90 16.21 5.76 -1.63
N GLU A 91 16.39 4.61 -1.02
CA GLU A 91 15.65 4.19 0.17
C GLU A 91 15.84 5.08 1.42
N GLU A 92 16.85 5.96 1.42
CA GLU A 92 17.22 6.82 2.55
C GLU A 92 16.87 8.31 2.33
N ARG A 93 16.38 8.71 1.13
CA ARG A 93 16.05 10.12 0.84
C ARG A 93 14.66 10.49 1.37
N SER A 94 14.57 10.57 2.69
CA SER A 94 13.35 10.80 3.47
C SER A 94 12.52 12.02 3.04
N ARG A 95 13.12 13.06 2.44
CA ARG A 95 12.38 14.23 1.92
C ARG A 95 11.48 13.88 0.73
N SER A 96 11.75 12.77 0.06
CA SER A 96 11.03 12.31 -1.13
C SER A 96 10.27 11.00 -0.91
N ILE A 97 10.18 10.52 0.34
CA ILE A 97 9.44 9.32 0.72
C ILE A 97 8.17 9.76 1.46
N VAL A 98 7.01 9.27 1.01
CA VAL A 98 5.79 9.36 1.81
C VAL A 98 5.68 8.09 2.63
N ASP A 99 5.84 8.20 3.94
CA ASP A 99 5.76 7.06 4.86
C ASP A 99 4.74 7.36 5.97
N SER A 100 3.81 6.43 6.20
CA SER A 100 2.85 6.51 7.31
C SER A 100 3.39 5.96 8.63
N GLY A 101 4.51 5.23 8.60
CA GLY A 101 4.95 4.35 9.67
C GLY A 101 3.93 3.25 9.98
N ASP A 102 4.16 2.55 11.08
CA ASP A 102 3.27 1.52 11.61
C ASP A 102 1.97 2.14 12.12
N GLN A 103 0.85 1.66 11.58
CA GLN A 103 -0.50 2.04 11.98
C GLN A 103 -1.21 0.80 12.54
N GLU A 104 -1.77 0.94 13.74
CA GLU A 104 -2.47 -0.14 14.43
C GLU A 104 -3.98 0.07 14.40
N ILE A 105 -4.73 -1.03 14.21
CA ILE A 105 -6.19 -1.00 14.26
C ILE A 105 -6.74 -2.35 14.78
N SER A 106 -7.75 -2.27 15.63
CA SER A 106 -8.45 -3.46 16.14
C SER A 106 -9.93 -3.18 16.38
N TYR A 107 -10.76 -4.21 16.25
CA TYR A 107 -12.17 -4.16 16.62
C TYR A 107 -12.36 -4.86 17.98
N PRO A 108 -13.20 -4.32 18.88
CA PRO A 108 -14.01 -3.11 18.75
C PRO A 108 -13.32 -1.81 19.23
N GLN A 109 -12.03 -1.86 19.57
CA GLN A 109 -11.31 -0.74 20.20
C GLN A 109 -11.27 0.51 19.32
N THR A 110 -11.14 0.33 18.00
CA THR A 110 -11.12 1.42 17.04
C THR A 110 -12.45 1.49 16.29
N THR A 111 -13.20 2.58 16.50
CA THR A 111 -14.52 2.80 15.89
C THR A 111 -14.49 3.76 14.70
N GLN A 112 -13.45 4.61 14.62
CA GLN A 112 -13.28 5.58 13.54
C GLN A 112 -12.21 5.09 12.54
N PRO A 113 -12.32 5.45 11.25
CA PRO A 113 -11.27 5.16 10.28
C PRO A 113 -9.91 5.72 10.71
N VAL A 114 -8.87 4.90 10.60
CA VAL A 114 -7.48 5.33 10.80
C VAL A 114 -6.97 5.88 9.48
N LYS A 115 -6.82 7.20 9.38
CA LYS A 115 -6.26 7.84 8.18
C LYS A 115 -4.77 7.60 8.12
N LEU A 116 -4.29 7.07 7.00
CA LEU A 116 -2.87 6.96 6.72
C LEU A 116 -2.35 8.35 6.37
N LYS A 117 -1.27 8.78 7.02
CA LYS A 117 -0.70 10.12 6.84
C LYS A 117 0.80 10.01 6.69
N GLY A 118 1.32 10.53 5.58
CA GLY A 118 2.74 10.79 5.42
C GLY A 118 2.95 12.25 5.01
N SER A 119 4.18 12.58 4.66
CA SER A 119 4.51 13.90 4.14
C SER A 119 5.51 13.80 3.01
N PHE A 120 5.45 14.74 2.07
CA PHE A 120 6.41 14.86 0.98
C PHE A 120 7.01 16.26 1.01
N GLN A 121 8.33 16.37 1.00
CA GLN A 121 9.04 17.65 1.00
C GLN A 121 9.56 18.01 -0.38
N GLY A 122 10.19 17.07 -1.09
CA GLY A 122 10.89 17.35 -2.34
C GLY A 122 11.91 18.47 -2.17
N SER A 123 11.99 19.39 -3.13
CA SER A 123 12.89 20.55 -3.11
C SER A 123 12.51 21.63 -2.09
N ARG A 124 11.30 21.59 -1.52
CA ARG A 124 10.77 22.66 -0.64
C ARG A 124 11.52 22.79 0.68
N ALA A 125 11.38 23.95 1.30
CA ALA A 125 11.75 24.19 2.69
C ALA A 125 10.85 23.43 3.69
N GLU A 126 9.55 23.29 3.39
CA GLU A 126 8.56 22.66 4.28
C GLU A 126 7.82 21.54 3.56
N ALA A 127 7.56 20.45 4.29
CA ALA A 127 6.83 19.30 3.80
C ALA A 127 5.32 19.57 3.66
N VAL A 128 4.68 18.88 2.73
CA VAL A 128 3.22 18.87 2.56
C VAL A 128 2.65 17.52 2.97
N GLY A 129 1.48 17.52 3.62
CA GLY A 129 0.81 16.28 4.05
C GLY A 129 0.24 15.50 2.88
N VAL A 130 0.44 14.18 2.87
CA VAL A 130 -0.08 13.24 1.87
C VAL A 130 -0.93 12.18 2.59
N HIS A 131 -2.01 11.74 1.94
CA HIS A 131 -2.97 10.79 2.49
C HIS A 131 -3.08 9.54 1.59
N PRO A 132 -2.23 8.52 1.80
CA PRO A 132 -2.18 7.33 0.95
C PRO A 132 -3.41 6.42 1.06
N GLY A 133 -4.31 6.68 2.01
CA GLY A 133 -5.51 5.88 2.21
C GLY A 133 -6.01 5.87 3.65
N GLU A 134 -6.78 4.85 3.99
CA GLU A 134 -7.31 4.65 5.34
C GLU A 134 -7.52 3.17 5.68
N LEU A 135 -7.52 2.88 6.98
CA LEU A 135 -7.79 1.58 7.55
C LEU A 135 -9.13 1.58 8.28
N ARG A 136 -9.86 0.48 8.16
CA ARG A 136 -11.09 0.21 8.91
C ARG A 136 -11.11 -1.24 9.36
N THR A 137 -12.02 -1.57 10.26
CA THR A 137 -12.37 -2.95 10.60
C THR A 137 -13.85 -3.18 10.34
N ASP A 138 -14.22 -4.41 9.94
CA ASP A 138 -15.62 -4.82 9.98
C ASP A 138 -16.01 -5.32 11.39
N VAL A 139 -17.29 -5.61 11.59
CA VAL A 139 -17.84 -6.10 12.86
C VAL A 139 -17.31 -7.48 13.28
N LYS A 140 -16.59 -8.18 12.39
CA LYS A 140 -15.92 -9.45 12.67
C LYS A 140 -14.41 -9.26 12.91
N GLY A 141 -13.94 -8.01 13.01
CA GLY A 141 -12.54 -7.66 13.22
C GLY A 141 -11.65 -7.88 12.01
N ARG A 142 -12.22 -8.05 10.80
CA ARG A 142 -11.45 -8.13 9.57
C ARG A 142 -10.93 -6.75 9.21
N LEU A 143 -9.66 -6.66 8.82
CA LEU A 143 -9.08 -5.42 8.34
C LEU A 143 -9.63 -5.08 6.95
N ILE A 144 -9.93 -3.81 6.73
CA ILE A 144 -10.27 -3.23 5.44
C ILE A 144 -9.25 -2.11 5.17
N ILE A 145 -8.57 -2.18 4.03
CA ILE A 145 -7.66 -1.15 3.54
C ILE A 145 -8.29 -0.49 2.32
N ILE A 146 -8.35 0.83 2.33
CA ILE A 146 -8.85 1.67 1.24
C ILE A 146 -7.69 2.55 0.79
N GLY A 147 -7.36 2.53 -0.51
CA GLY A 147 -6.30 3.37 -1.07
C GLY A 147 -6.66 4.86 -1.10
N GLY A 148 -5.70 5.69 -1.52
CA GLY A 148 -5.87 7.13 -1.70
C GLY A 148 -6.99 7.50 -2.68
N GLY A 149 -7.32 8.79 -2.69
CA GLY A 149 -8.37 9.36 -3.54
C GLY A 149 -7.95 9.62 -4.99
N GLY A 150 -6.72 9.28 -5.39
CA GLY A 150 -6.16 9.57 -6.71
C GLY A 150 -5.61 10.99 -6.81
N TYR A 151 -5.13 11.56 -5.70
CA TYR A 151 -4.65 12.93 -5.65
C TYR A 151 -3.15 13.01 -5.99
N SER A 152 -2.85 13.64 -7.14
CA SER A 152 -1.49 13.92 -7.62
C SER A 152 -1.25 15.41 -7.74
N ARG A 153 -0.08 15.89 -7.29
CA ARG A 153 0.29 17.32 -7.40
C ARG A 153 1.79 17.55 -7.45
N SER A 154 2.19 18.66 -8.04
CA SER A 154 3.52 19.24 -7.81
C SER A 154 3.56 20.03 -6.51
N VAL A 155 4.67 19.95 -5.80
CA VAL A 155 4.92 20.71 -4.56
C VAL A 155 5.84 21.92 -4.78
N ALA A 156 6.39 22.10 -5.99
CA ALA A 156 7.43 23.08 -6.30
C ALA A 156 7.06 24.55 -6.02
N ASN A 157 5.77 24.90 -6.06
CA ASN A 157 5.30 26.25 -5.71
C ASN A 157 4.36 26.20 -4.50
N LYS A 158 4.79 26.81 -3.39
CA LYS A 158 4.03 26.84 -2.13
C LYS A 158 2.91 27.89 -2.10
N ASP A 159 3.04 28.93 -2.91
CA ASP A 159 2.15 30.11 -2.87
C ASP A 159 0.97 29.94 -3.83
N LYS A 160 1.01 28.93 -4.72
CA LYS A 160 -0.06 28.60 -5.65
C LYS A 160 -0.67 27.25 -5.32
N LEU A 161 -1.88 27.27 -4.76
CA LEU A 161 -2.70 26.08 -4.61
C LEU A 161 -2.93 25.44 -5.99
N HIS A 162 -2.75 24.12 -6.09
CA HIS A 162 -2.82 23.37 -7.36
C HIS A 162 -1.84 23.84 -8.44
N PHE A 163 -0.62 24.25 -8.05
CA PHE A 163 0.45 24.47 -9.02
C PHE A 163 0.69 23.22 -9.88
N GLN A 164 0.67 23.42 -11.19
CA GLN A 164 0.92 22.39 -12.20
C GLN A 164 1.99 22.96 -13.14
N PRO A 165 3.28 22.63 -12.93
CA PRO A 165 4.30 22.93 -13.91
C PRO A 165 4.07 22.10 -15.17
N GLU A 166 4.83 22.38 -16.23
CA GLU A 166 4.86 21.53 -17.40
C GLU A 166 5.20 20.08 -17.01
N ILE A 167 4.43 19.13 -17.54
CA ILE A 167 4.72 17.71 -17.39
C ILE A 167 5.84 17.39 -18.38
N ILE A 168 7.01 17.07 -17.85
CA ILE A 168 8.24 16.87 -18.63
C ILE A 168 8.40 15.42 -19.12
N SER A 169 7.67 14.47 -18.54
CA SER A 169 7.70 13.04 -18.88
C SER A 169 6.43 12.34 -18.41
N GLU A 170 6.11 11.21 -19.06
CA GLU A 170 5.01 10.32 -18.72
C GLU A 170 5.21 9.59 -17.38
N PHE A 171 6.47 9.46 -16.93
CA PHE A 171 6.85 8.69 -15.73
C PHE A 171 7.50 9.57 -14.66
N ASP A 172 8.29 10.56 -15.08
CA ASP A 172 9.27 11.24 -14.23
C ASP A 172 9.08 12.76 -14.24
N SER A 173 8.36 13.25 -13.23
CA SER A 173 8.17 14.70 -13.03
C SER A 173 8.73 15.14 -11.68
N ILE A 174 9.49 16.24 -11.69
CA ILE A 174 10.17 16.79 -10.51
C ILE A 174 9.16 17.43 -9.55
N ASP A 175 9.35 17.18 -8.25
CA ASP A 175 8.51 17.62 -7.14
C ASP A 175 7.06 17.15 -7.24
N TRP A 176 6.77 16.12 -8.03
CA TRP A 176 5.46 15.49 -8.06
C TRP A 176 5.35 14.37 -7.05
N VAL A 177 4.19 14.34 -6.38
CA VAL A 177 3.79 13.27 -5.47
C VAL A 177 2.36 12.87 -5.78
N ASP A 178 2.10 11.57 -5.73
CA ASP A 178 0.76 10.97 -5.79
C ASP A 178 0.45 10.25 -4.46
N ASP A 179 -0.78 9.76 -4.33
CA ASP A 179 -1.24 8.98 -3.17
C ASP A 179 -1.25 7.47 -3.45
N THR A 180 -0.57 7.01 -4.49
CA THR A 180 -0.31 5.58 -4.67
C THR A 180 0.67 5.10 -3.61
N CYS A 181 0.65 3.80 -3.31
CA CYS A 181 1.48 3.22 -2.27
C CYS A 181 1.42 1.70 -2.32
N ASP A 182 2.43 1.07 -1.75
CA ASP A 182 2.40 -0.33 -1.34
C ASP A 182 2.54 -0.43 0.17
N CYS A 183 2.16 -1.58 0.70
CA CYS A 183 2.13 -1.79 2.14
C CYS A 183 2.37 -3.23 2.52
N TRP A 184 2.90 -3.44 3.73
CA TRP A 184 2.83 -4.73 4.40
C TRP A 184 1.76 -4.72 5.50
N VAL A 185 1.20 -5.89 5.76
CA VAL A 185 0.12 -6.15 6.73
C VAL A 185 0.53 -7.30 7.64
N ASP A 186 0.40 -7.08 8.94
CA ASP A 186 0.61 -8.09 9.98
C ASP A 186 -0.60 -8.14 10.93
N VAL A 187 -0.73 -9.26 11.65
CA VAL A 187 -1.79 -9.45 12.65
C VAL A 187 -1.31 -10.24 13.87
N LYS A 188 -1.70 -9.75 15.04
CA LYS A 188 -1.60 -10.47 16.32
C LYS A 188 -2.99 -10.87 16.80
N VAL A 189 -3.22 -12.18 16.86
CA VAL A 189 -4.45 -12.77 17.42
C VAL A 189 -4.25 -12.96 18.91
N LYS A 190 -5.15 -12.41 19.74
CA LYS A 190 -5.13 -12.56 21.20
C LYS A 190 -6.37 -13.32 21.68
N GLN A 191 -6.18 -14.19 22.67
CA GLN A 191 -7.24 -14.88 23.40
C GLN A 191 -6.80 -15.11 24.84
N ALA A 192 -7.49 -14.50 25.81
CA ALA A 192 -7.06 -14.52 27.21
C ALA A 192 -5.56 -14.14 27.34
N SER A 193 -4.73 -15.02 27.91
CA SER A 193 -3.27 -14.82 28.05
C SER A 193 -2.45 -15.27 26.83
N LYS A 194 -3.06 -15.86 25.80
CA LYS A 194 -2.36 -16.38 24.62
C LYS A 194 -2.35 -15.34 23.49
N THR A 195 -1.21 -15.25 22.81
CA THR A 195 -1.04 -14.42 21.61
C THR A 195 -0.39 -15.25 20.52
N TRP A 196 -0.92 -15.17 19.31
CA TRP A 196 -0.35 -15.76 18.10
C TRP A 196 -0.07 -14.67 17.08
N THR A 197 1.03 -14.82 16.35
CA THR A 197 1.37 -13.96 15.20
C THR A 197 1.05 -14.68 13.90
N ALA A 198 0.79 -13.93 12.84
CA ALA A 198 0.75 -14.52 11.51
C ALA A 198 2.09 -15.19 11.17
N TYR A 199 2.03 -16.26 10.37
CA TYR A 199 3.22 -16.96 9.90
C TYR A 199 4.08 -16.09 8.98
N GLN A 200 3.44 -15.28 8.14
CA GLN A 200 4.07 -14.31 7.25
C GLN A 200 3.18 -13.07 7.16
N LYS A 201 3.82 -11.93 6.89
CA LYS A 201 3.14 -10.70 6.50
C LYS A 201 2.49 -10.87 5.13
N SER A 202 1.47 -10.07 4.86
CA SER A 202 0.90 -9.92 3.52
C SER A 202 1.24 -8.57 2.93
N THR A 203 1.09 -8.41 1.62
CA THR A 203 1.33 -7.15 0.90
C THR A 203 0.06 -6.69 0.21
N VAL A 204 -0.14 -5.37 0.17
CA VAL A 204 -1.14 -4.71 -0.69
C VAL A 204 -0.44 -3.67 -1.55
N ILE A 205 -1.02 -3.40 -2.72
CA ILE A 205 -0.57 -2.33 -3.61
C ILE A 205 -1.82 -1.56 -4.03
N SER A 206 -1.78 -0.23 -3.96
CA SER A 206 -2.81 0.61 -4.57
C SER A 206 -2.50 0.80 -6.05
N ALA A 207 -3.56 0.81 -6.86
CA ALA A 207 -3.45 0.89 -8.31
C ALA A 207 -4.47 1.89 -8.86
N PRO A 208 -4.25 2.43 -10.07
CA PRO A 208 -5.24 3.23 -10.77
C PRO A 208 -6.59 2.49 -10.89
N PRO A 209 -7.71 3.24 -11.01
CA PRO A 209 -9.04 2.62 -11.12
C PRO A 209 -9.17 1.64 -12.28
N LYS A 210 -9.85 0.52 -12.03
CA LYS A 210 -10.27 -0.41 -13.10
C LYS A 210 -11.50 0.15 -13.80
N PHE A 211 -11.31 1.01 -14.80
CA PHE A 211 -12.43 1.65 -15.52
C PHE A 211 -13.33 0.65 -16.27
N ALA A 212 -12.78 -0.48 -16.75
CA ALA A 212 -13.53 -1.53 -17.44
C ALA A 212 -13.66 -2.81 -16.59
N TRP A 213 -14.55 -2.79 -15.60
CA TRP A 213 -14.72 -3.88 -14.62
C TRP A 213 -14.95 -5.27 -15.24
N GLY A 214 -15.74 -5.34 -16.31
CA GLY A 214 -16.09 -6.59 -17.00
C GLY A 214 -15.01 -7.13 -17.94
N ILE A 215 -13.93 -6.37 -18.18
CA ILE A 215 -12.84 -6.79 -19.06
C ILE A 215 -11.70 -7.34 -18.20
N GLN A 216 -11.12 -8.46 -18.63
CA GLN A 216 -9.97 -9.07 -17.99
C GLN A 216 -8.77 -9.01 -18.95
N SER A 217 -7.59 -8.72 -18.40
CA SER A 217 -6.35 -8.80 -19.17
C SER A 217 -6.07 -10.26 -19.57
N PRO A 218 -5.55 -10.52 -20.78
CA PRO A 218 -5.22 -11.87 -21.22
C PRO A 218 -4.13 -12.52 -20.36
N THR A 219 -3.27 -11.71 -19.76
CA THR A 219 -2.30 -12.12 -18.74
C THR A 219 -2.56 -11.34 -17.47
N THR A 220 -2.81 -12.04 -16.37
CA THR A 220 -3.08 -11.44 -15.05
C THR A 220 -1.87 -11.57 -14.14
N MET A 221 -1.76 -10.68 -13.14
CA MET A 221 -0.73 -10.81 -12.11
C MET A 221 -0.80 -12.17 -11.39
N TYR A 222 -2.01 -12.71 -11.18
CA TYR A 222 -2.19 -14.06 -10.67
C TYR A 222 -1.52 -15.10 -11.58
N GLY A 223 -1.78 -15.04 -12.89
CA GLY A 223 -1.15 -15.94 -13.86
C GLY A 223 0.38 -15.86 -13.85
N LEU A 224 0.95 -14.65 -13.72
CA LEU A 224 2.40 -14.46 -13.61
C LEU A 224 2.96 -15.08 -12.32
N ILE A 225 2.36 -14.79 -11.17
CA ILE A 225 2.80 -15.35 -9.87
C ILE A 225 2.72 -16.88 -9.89
N THR A 226 1.62 -17.43 -10.42
CA THR A 226 1.44 -18.88 -10.58
C THR A 226 2.51 -19.49 -11.51
N ASN A 227 2.83 -18.82 -12.62
CA ASN A 227 3.88 -19.26 -13.54
C ASN A 227 5.26 -19.29 -12.86
N ILE A 228 5.63 -18.23 -12.14
CA ILE A 228 6.89 -18.16 -11.38
C ILE A 228 6.97 -19.29 -10.35
N TYR A 229 5.88 -19.53 -9.60
CA TYR A 229 5.83 -20.59 -8.59
C TYR A 229 6.08 -21.98 -9.19
N TYR A 230 5.40 -22.32 -10.29
CA TYR A 230 5.57 -23.63 -10.92
C TYR A 230 6.93 -23.80 -11.59
N LYS A 231 7.41 -22.82 -12.36
CA LYS A 231 8.74 -22.88 -12.99
C LYS A 231 9.86 -23.08 -11.98
N HIS A 232 9.79 -22.40 -10.84
CA HIS A 232 10.79 -22.55 -9.79
C HIS A 232 10.78 -23.97 -9.16
N ASN A 233 9.63 -24.64 -9.13
CA ASN A 233 9.54 -26.01 -8.59
C ASN A 233 9.98 -27.07 -9.61
N ASP A 234 9.79 -26.84 -10.90
CA ASP A 234 10.26 -27.75 -11.97
C ASP A 234 11.79 -27.72 -12.12
N CYS A 235 12.47 -26.63 -11.75
CA CYS A 235 13.94 -26.54 -11.76
C CYS A 235 14.61 -27.15 -10.52
N LYS A 236 13.85 -27.77 -9.60
CA LYS A 236 14.38 -28.45 -8.40
C LYS A 236 14.28 -29.98 -8.47
N GLY A 237 14.02 -30.54 -9.65
CA GLY A 237 14.06 -31.98 -9.95
C GLY A 237 15.46 -32.50 -10.22
#